data_AF-A0A946VBS0-F1
#
_entry.id   AF-A0A946VBS0-F1
#
_cell.length_a   1.000
_cell.length_b   1.000
_cell.length_c   1.000
_cell.angle_alpha   90.00
_cell.angle_beta   90.00
_cell.angle_gamma   90.00
#
_symmetry.space_group_name_H-M   'P 1'
#
loop_
_entity.id
_entity.type
_entity.pdbx_description
1 polymer ?
#
loop_
_entity_poly.entity_id
_entity_poly.type
_entity_poly.pdbx_seq_one_letter_code
_entity_poly.pdbx_strand_id
1 'polypeptide(L)' 'HHLLIDVEKLPDLDKPIPADDHHVHFGKGQTEALIELSPGAHTLQLLLGDFSHIPHDTAITSEKITIKVVE' A
#
# COMPACT_ATOMS: atom_id res chain seq x y z
N HIS A 1 -3.43 -5.25 -6.47
CA HIS A 1 -3.11 -3.81 -6.30
C HIS A 1 -3.14 -3.54 -4.81
N HIS A 2 -2.12 -2.91 -4.23
CA HIS A 2 -2.01 -2.78 -2.78
C HIS A 2 -1.73 -1.34 -2.39
N LEU A 3 -2.30 -0.88 -1.27
CA LEU A 3 -1.96 0.38 -0.62
C LEU A 3 -1.13 0.08 0.63
N LEU A 4 0.04 0.69 0.70
CA LEU A 4 0.94 0.68 1.84
C LEU A 4 0.68 1.95 2.65
N ILE A 5 0.40 1.79 3.93
CA ILE A 5 0.13 2.87 4.88
C ILE A 5 1.26 2.86 5.91
N ASP A 6 1.98 3.96 6.06
CA ASP A 6 3.08 4.13 7.03
C ASP A 6 4.21 3.09 6.94
N VAL A 7 4.40 2.53 5.74
CA VAL A 7 5.47 1.59 5.44
C VAL A 7 6.70 2.35 4.96
N GLU A 8 7.78 2.35 5.75
CA GLU A 8 9.02 3.05 5.40
C GLU A 8 9.75 2.39 4.22
N LYS A 9 9.87 1.06 4.25
CA LYS A 9 10.59 0.25 3.27
C LYS A 9 9.66 -0.76 2.61
N LEU A 10 9.82 -1.00 1.32
CA LEU A 10 9.01 -1.98 0.61
C LEU A 10 9.12 -3.37 1.27
N PRO A 11 8.02 -4.15 1.25
CA PRO A 11 8.07 -5.54 1.69
C PRO A 11 9.03 -6.35 0.83
N ASP A 12 9.36 -7.55 1.32
CA ASP A 12 10.17 -8.52 0.59
C ASP A 12 9.54 -8.82 -0.78
N LEU A 13 10.28 -8.54 -1.86
CA LEU A 13 9.76 -8.65 -3.22
C LEU A 13 9.55 -10.10 -3.66
N ASP A 14 10.17 -11.06 -2.97
CA ASP A 14 10.07 -12.49 -3.29
C ASP A 14 8.94 -13.20 -2.50
N LYS A 15 8.16 -12.45 -1.72
CA LYS A 15 7.11 -13.00 -0.85
C LYS A 15 5.77 -12.31 -1.07
N PRO A 16 4.66 -12.98 -0.69
CA PRO A 16 3.36 -12.32 -0.66
C PRO A 16 3.40 -11.08 0.22
N ILE A 17 2.80 -9.99 -0.26
CA ILE A 17 2.61 -8.77 0.52
C ILE A 17 1.81 -9.12 1.79
N PRO A 18 2.23 -8.65 2.98
CA PRO A 18 1.51 -8.91 4.22
C PRO A 18 0.03 -8.51 4.14
N ALA A 19 -0.82 -9.20 4.90
CA ALA A 19 -2.22 -8.84 5.06
C ALA A 19 -2.44 -8.35 6.49
N ASP A 20 -2.19 -7.05 6.70
CA ASP A 20 -2.29 -6.36 7.98
C ASP A 20 -2.81 -4.93 7.78
N ASP A 21 -2.96 -4.18 8.87
CA ASP A 21 -3.52 -2.81 8.86
C ASP A 21 -2.69 -1.80 8.04
N HIS A 22 -1.42 -2.11 7.73
CA HIS A 22 -0.54 -1.27 6.94
C HIS A 22 -0.50 -1.66 5.45
N HIS A 23 -1.16 -2.76 5.07
CA HIS A 23 -1.16 -3.30 3.71
C HIS A 23 -2.58 -3.66 3.26
N VAL A 24 -3.24 -2.71 2.60
CA VAL A 24 -4.61 -2.90 2.11
C VAL A 24 -4.59 -3.57 0.74
N HIS A 25 -5.31 -4.68 0.61
CA HIS A 25 -5.40 -5.47 -0.63
C HIS A 25 -6.63 -5.06 -1.46
N PHE A 26 -6.40 -4.72 -2.73
CA PHE A 26 -7.46 -4.45 -3.71
C PHE A 26 -7.50 -5.56 -4.77
N GLY A 27 -8.65 -6.23 -4.87
CA GLY A 27 -8.88 -7.36 -5.78
C GLY A 27 -10.22 -7.34 -6.52
N LYS A 28 -11.05 -6.29 -6.36
CA LYS A 28 -12.39 -6.21 -6.97
C LYS A 28 -12.47 -5.27 -8.18
N GLY A 29 -11.31 -4.86 -8.71
CA GLY A 29 -11.26 -3.83 -9.76
C GLY A 29 -11.65 -2.44 -9.27
N GLN A 30 -11.40 -2.14 -7.99
CA GLN A 30 -11.69 -0.83 -7.41
C GLN A 30 -10.87 0.27 -8.08
N THR A 31 -11.50 1.40 -8.39
CA THR A 31 -10.81 2.62 -8.85
C THR A 31 -10.56 3.61 -7.71
N GLU A 32 -11.25 3.43 -6.59
CA GLU A 32 -11.17 4.27 -5.39
C GLU A 32 -11.41 3.43 -4.13
N ALA A 33 -10.96 3.96 -2.98
CA ALA A 33 -11.17 3.37 -1.67
C ALA A 33 -11.31 4.47 -0.61
N LEU A 34 -12.11 4.20 0.43
CA LEU A 34 -12.16 5.03 1.62
C LEU A 34 -11.24 4.42 2.67
N ILE A 35 -10.31 5.22 3.19
CA ILE A 35 -9.32 4.83 4.19
C ILE A 35 -9.51 5.73 5.41
N GLU A 36 -9.71 5.12 6.57
CA GLU A 36 -9.76 5.83 7.84
C GLU A 36 -8.35 5.91 8.42
N LEU A 37 -7.93 7.12 8.79
CA LEU A 37 -6.61 7.40 9.36
C LEU A 37 -6.79 8.24 10.62
N SER A 38 -5.96 7.98 11.63
CA SER A 38 -5.92 8.80 12.84
C SER A 38 -5.42 10.22 12.54
N PRO A 39 -5.74 11.23 13.37
CA PRO A 39 -5.07 12.53 13.30
C PRO A 39 -3.55 12.37 13.40
N GLY A 40 -2.79 12.94 12.46
CA GLY A 40 -1.36 12.70 12.37
C GLY A 40 -0.78 12.80 10.96
N ALA A 41 0.53 12.61 10.84
CA ALA A 41 1.20 12.51 9.55
C ALA A 41 1.23 11.03 9.12
N HIS A 42 0.86 10.78 7.87
CA HIS A 42 0.83 9.44 7.29
C HIS A 42 1.52 9.42 5.92
N THR A 43 2.13 8.30 5.59
CA THR A 43 2.65 8.04 4.24
C THR A 43 1.80 7.01 3.52
N LEU A 44 1.53 7.25 2.24
CA LEU A 44 0.74 6.37 1.39
C LEU A 44 1.54 6.05 0.12
N GLN A 45 1.54 4.78 -0.28
CA GLN A 45 2.18 4.33 -1.52
C GLN A 45 1.43 3.14 -2.12
N LEU A 46 1.26 3.12 -3.43
CA LEU A 46 0.73 1.95 -4.13
C LEU A 46 1.88 1.00 -4.50
N LEU A 47 1.65 -0.29 -4.33
CA LEU A 47 2.53 -1.38 -4.78
C LEU A 47 1.73 -2.39 -5.61
N LEU A 48 2.19 -2.65 -6.83
CA LEU A 48 1.62 -3.68 -7.68
C LEU A 48 2.33 -5.02 -7.42
N GLY A 49 1.52 -6.04 -7.14
CA GLY A 49 1.94 -7.43 -7.12
C GLY A 49 1.16 -8.25 -8.14
N ASP A 50 1.63 -9.46 -8.38
CA ASP A 50 1.05 -10.42 -9.30
C ASP A 50 -0.23 -11.09 -8.75
N PHE A 51 -0.69 -12.17 -9.40
CA PHE A 51 -1.87 -12.92 -8.98
C PHE A 51 -1.72 -13.61 -7.61
N SER A 52 -0.49 -13.87 -7.16
CA SER A 52 -0.17 -14.42 -5.84
C SER A 52 0.12 -13.33 -4.81
N HIS A 53 -0.12 -12.05 -5.16
CA HIS A 53 0.19 -10.87 -4.35
C HIS A 53 1.69 -10.73 -4.04
N ILE A 54 2.54 -11.28 -4.91
CA ILE A 54 4.00 -11.15 -4.83
C ILE A 54 4.40 -9.92 -5.65
N PRO A 55 5.20 -8.98 -5.12
CA PRO A 55 5.72 -7.86 -5.90
C PRO A 55 6.51 -8.35 -7.13
N HIS A 56 6.58 -7.54 -8.18
CA HIS A 56 7.45 -7.85 -9.33
C HIS A 56 8.93 -7.62 -8.98
N ASP A 57 9.84 -8.38 -9.62
CA ASP A 57 11.30 -8.28 -9.45
C ASP A 57 11.80 -6.82 -9.52
N THR A 58 11.27 -6.07 -10.50
CA THR A 58 11.33 -4.61 -10.48
C THR A 58 10.04 -4.10 -9.88
N ALA A 59 10.11 -3.59 -8.66
CA ALA A 59 8.94 -3.11 -7.94
C ALA A 59 8.22 -2.02 -8.75
N ILE A 60 6.95 -2.25 -9.05
CA ILE A 60 6.08 -1.27 -9.69
C ILE A 60 5.33 -0.54 -8.58
N THR A 61 5.75 0.69 -8.31
CA THR A 61 5.21 1.52 -7.23
C THR A 61 4.77 2.88 -7.73
N SER A 62 3.80 3.49 -7.04
CA SER A 62 3.58 4.93 -7.18
C SER A 62 4.68 5.73 -6.47
N GLU A 63 4.69 7.05 -6.71
CA GLU A 63 5.34 7.98 -5.79
C GLU A 63 4.74 7.80 -4.39
N LYS A 64 5.61 7.88 -3.37
CA LYS A 64 5.18 7.91 -1.97
C LYS A 64 4.74 9.32 -1.64
N ILE A 65 3.51 9.47 -1.15
CA ILE A 65 2.97 10.75 -0.72
C ILE A 65 2.93 10.82 0.80
N THR A 66 3.00 12.04 1.33
CA THR A 66 2.77 12.32 2.76
C THR A 66 1.54 13.18 2.90
N ILE A 67 0.64 12.78 3.79
CA ILE A 67 -0.56 13.55 4.13
C ILE A 67 -0.57 13.83 5.62
N LYS A 68 -1.27 14.89 6.01
CA LYS A 68 -1.54 15.20 7.42
C LYS A 68 -3.04 15.24 7.64
N VAL A 69 -3.54 14.33 8.48
CA VAL A 69 -4.93 14.30 8.92
C VAL A 69 -5.06 15.25 10.11
N VAL A 70 -6.01 16.18 10.00
CA VAL A 70 -6.34 17.15 11.05
C VAL A 70 -7.66 16.75 11.70
N GLU A 71 -7.87 17.18 12.95
CA GLU A 71 -9.16 17.06 13.66
C GLU A 71 -10.25 17.95 13.03
#